data_AF-A0A1E7GQR5-F1
#
_entry.id   AF-A0A1E7GQR5-F1
#
_cell.length_a   1.000
_cell.length_b   1.000
_cell.length_c   1.000
_cell.angle_alpha   90.00
_cell.angle_beta   90.00
_cell.angle_gamma   90.00
#
_symmetry.space_group_name_H-M   'P 1'
#
loop_
_entity.id
_entity.type
_entity.pdbx_description
1 polymer ?
#
loop_
_entity_poly.entity_id
_entity_poly.type
_entity_poly.pdbx_seq_one_letter_code
_entity_poly.pdbx_strand_id
1 'polypeptide(L)'
;MFFAGQITGVEGYVESAATGLLAGLCAAGQQKGQSLPLPPATTALGALLHHLAASSPEDFQPMNVNYGLFPPLVGGRMKRSERRLAMAERALTDIVPWWQKMSTILP
;
A
#
# COMPACT_ATOMS: atom_id res chain seq x y z
N MET A 1 -0.62 14.70 -12.30
CA MET A 1 -2.03 14.45 -11.96
C MET A 1 -2.09 13.15 -11.15
N PHE A 2 -2.86 13.12 -10.07
CA PHE A 2 -3.01 11.95 -9.19
C PHE A 2 -4.47 11.50 -9.18
N PHE A 3 -4.68 10.20 -9.09
CA PHE A 3 -6.00 9.58 -9.00
C PHE A 3 -6.11 8.78 -7.69
N ALA A 4 -7.32 8.65 -7.16
CA ALA A 4 -7.62 7.92 -5.94
C ALA A 4 -9.06 7.42 -5.93
N GLY A 5 -9.34 6.42 -5.09
CA GLY A 5 -10.67 5.81 -5.02
C GLY A 5 -10.93 4.87 -6.19
N GLN A 6 -12.20 4.49 -6.36
CA GLN A 6 -12.60 3.45 -7.31
C GLN A 6 -12.12 3.68 -8.76
N ILE A 7 -11.91 4.92 -9.18
CA ILE A 7 -11.34 5.23 -10.51
C ILE A 7 -9.94 4.64 -10.72
N THR A 8 -9.21 4.37 -9.64
CA THR A 8 -7.90 3.70 -9.67
C THR A 8 -7.98 2.18 -9.66
N GLY A 9 -9.19 1.61 -9.60
CA GLY A 9 -9.37 0.16 -9.57
C GLY A 9 -9.29 -0.46 -8.17
N VAL A 10 -9.63 0.30 -7.14
CA VAL A 10 -9.81 -0.25 -5.78
C VAL A 10 -11.29 -0.43 -5.48
N GLU A 11 -11.61 -1.41 -4.63
CA GLU A 11 -12.97 -1.67 -4.16
C GLU A 11 -13.03 -1.55 -2.63
N GLY A 12 -13.99 -0.78 -2.13
CA GLY A 12 -14.18 -0.56 -0.68
C GLY A 12 -13.83 0.85 -0.20
N TYR A 13 -14.42 1.23 0.93
CA TYR A 13 -14.22 2.55 1.53
C TYR A 13 -12.81 2.72 2.09
N VAL A 14 -12.23 1.65 2.66
CA VAL A 14 -10.91 1.69 3.28
C VAL A 14 -9.82 1.86 2.23
N GLU A 15 -9.91 1.14 1.11
CA GLU A 15 -8.98 1.21 -0.01
C GLU A 15 -9.10 2.54 -0.75
N SER A 16 -10.32 3.07 -0.86
CA SER A 16 -10.54 4.40 -1.43
C SER A 16 -9.94 5.50 -0.56
N ALA A 17 -10.09 5.42 0.77
CA ALA A 17 -9.45 6.34 1.70
C ALA A 17 -7.93 6.20 1.67
N ALA A 18 -7.40 4.98 1.60
CA ALA A 18 -5.97 4.70 1.52
C ALA A 18 -5.33 5.30 0.26
N THR A 19 -5.93 5.09 -0.91
CA THR A 19 -5.46 5.70 -2.16
C THR A 19 -5.61 7.23 -2.14
N GLY A 20 -6.68 7.75 -1.52
CA GLY A 20 -6.87 9.19 -1.31
C GLY A 20 -5.77 9.82 -0.47
N LEU A 21 -5.43 9.19 0.65
CA LEU A 21 -4.31 9.60 1.51
C LEU A 21 -3.00 9.64 0.71
N LEU A 22 -2.68 8.57 -0.03
CA LEU A 22 -1.45 8.48 -0.80
C LEU A 22 -1.36 9.51 -1.93
N ALA A 23 -2.46 9.71 -2.67
CA ALA A 23 -2.55 10.73 -3.71
C ALA A 23 -2.38 12.15 -3.12
N GLY A 24 -3.02 12.43 -1.99
CA GLY A 24 -2.90 13.72 -1.30
C GLY A 24 -1.48 13.99 -0.80
N LEU A 25 -0.85 13.00 -0.18
CA LEU A 25 0.55 13.09 0.24
C LEU A 25 1.46 13.37 -0.96
N CYS A 26 1.35 12.58 -2.04
CA CYS A 26 2.17 12.77 -3.24
C CYS A 26 1.95 14.14 -3.89
N ALA A 27 0.70 14.64 -3.92
CA ALA A 27 0.39 15.97 -4.42
C ALA A 27 1.04 17.07 -3.56
N ALA A 28 0.97 16.95 -2.24
CA ALA A 28 1.62 17.88 -1.32
C ALA A 28 3.15 17.87 -1.47
N GLY A 29 3.75 16.68 -1.62
CA GLY A 29 5.18 16.52 -1.91
C GLY A 29 5.57 17.17 -3.23
N GLN A 30 4.80 16.92 -4.30
CA GLN A 30 5.04 17.51 -5.61
C GLN A 30 4.98 19.05 -5.57
N GLN A 31 4.02 19.62 -4.84
CA GLN A 31 3.92 21.07 -4.65
C GLN A 31 5.16 21.66 -3.96
N LYS A 32 5.80 20.91 -3.07
CA LYS A 32 7.05 21.30 -2.38
C LYS A 32 8.33 20.95 -3.15
N GLY A 33 8.23 20.40 -4.37
CA GLY A 33 9.38 19.92 -5.13
C GLY A 33 10.07 18.70 -4.51
N GLN A 34 9.37 17.96 -3.64
CA GLN A 34 9.88 16.80 -2.94
C GLN A 34 9.30 15.51 -3.51
N SER A 35 10.16 14.50 -3.67
CA SER A 35 9.72 13.14 -3.97
C SER A 35 9.53 12.39 -2.65
N LEU A 36 8.33 11.86 -2.43
CA LEU A 36 8.01 11.12 -1.20
C LEU A 36 8.32 9.64 -1.38
N PRO A 37 8.86 8.98 -0.33
CA PRO A 37 9.02 7.53 -0.36
C PRO A 37 7.64 6.84 -0.40
N LEU A 38 7.50 5.84 -1.26
CA LEU A 38 6.31 4.99 -1.27
C LEU A 38 6.29 4.06 -0.05
N PRO A 39 5.10 3.67 0.44
CA PRO A 39 4.98 2.68 1.51
C PRO A 39 5.57 1.32 1.07
N PRO A 40 6.19 0.56 1.98
CA PRO A 40 6.74 -0.75 1.65
C PRO A 40 5.65 -1.70 1.15
N ALA A 41 5.96 -2.55 0.16
CA ALA A 41 5.02 -3.55 -0.37
C ALA A 41 4.55 -4.59 0.67
N THR A 42 5.26 -4.69 1.79
CA THR A 42 4.87 -5.51 2.95
C THR A 42 3.74 -4.90 3.79
N THR A 43 3.38 -3.64 3.56
CA THR A 43 2.24 -2.95 4.19
C THR A 43 1.00 -3.04 3.31
N ALA A 44 -0.20 -2.87 3.88
CA ALA A 44 -1.44 -2.85 3.10
C ALA A 44 -1.44 -1.74 2.01
N LEU A 45 -0.94 -0.55 2.36
CA LEU A 45 -0.82 0.58 1.43
C LEU A 45 0.11 0.26 0.25
N GLY A 46 1.29 -0.28 0.54
CA GLY A 46 2.27 -0.61 -0.49
C GLY A 46 1.88 -1.82 -1.32
N ALA A 47 1.27 -2.84 -0.72
CA ALA A 47 0.77 -4.01 -1.43
C ALA A 47 -0.32 -3.61 -2.44
N LEU A 48 -1.26 -2.75 -2.03
CA LEU A 48 -2.29 -2.22 -2.91
C LEU A 48 -1.70 -1.41 -4.05
N LEU A 49 -0.81 -0.45 -3.77
CA LEU A 49 -0.14 0.34 -4.81
C LEU A 49 0.66 -0.52 -5.79
N HIS A 50 1.42 -1.49 -5.28
CA HIS A 50 2.22 -2.39 -6.10
C HIS A 50 1.32 -3.20 -7.04
N HIS A 51 0.21 -3.72 -6.52
CA HIS A 51 -0.77 -4.42 -7.34
C HIS A 51 -1.33 -3.54 -8.46
N LEU A 52 -1.81 -2.33 -8.13
CA LEU A 52 -2.36 -1.39 -9.12
C LEU A 52 -1.33 -1.05 -10.21
N ALA A 53 -0.06 -0.94 -9.85
CA ALA A 53 1.02 -0.61 -10.80
C ALA A 53 1.50 -1.81 -11.64
N ALA A 54 1.40 -3.04 -11.10
CA ALA A 54 1.92 -4.25 -11.74
C ALA A 54 0.87 -5.05 -12.53
N SER A 55 -0.42 -4.77 -12.33
CA SER A 55 -1.50 -5.48 -13.00
C SER A 55 -1.53 -5.21 -14.50
N SER A 56 -1.72 -6.29 -15.28
CA SER A 56 -1.92 -6.20 -16.73
C SER A 56 -3.20 -5.40 -17.03
N PRO A 57 -3.18 -4.42 -17.96
CA PRO A 57 -4.38 -3.70 -18.36
C PRO A 57 -5.48 -4.60 -18.95
N GLU A 58 -5.10 -5.72 -19.56
CA GLU A 58 -6.02 -6.61 -20.30
C GLU A 58 -6.97 -7.39 -19.37
N ASP A 59 -6.50 -7.72 -18.16
CA ASP A 59 -7.25 -8.50 -17.16
C ASP A 59 -7.47 -7.72 -15.85
N PHE A 60 -7.33 -6.39 -15.91
CA PHE A 60 -7.44 -5.56 -14.72
C PHE A 60 -8.87 -5.61 -14.16
N GLN A 61 -9.00 -6.03 -12.90
CA GLN A 61 -10.27 -6.01 -12.17
C GLN A 61 -10.09 -5.23 -10.88
N PRO A 62 -11.06 -4.37 -10.51
CA PRO A 62 -11.04 -3.71 -9.22
C PRO A 62 -10.95 -4.72 -8.08
N MET A 63 -10.20 -4.41 -7.03
CA MET A 63 -10.12 -5.29 -5.87
C MET A 63 -9.90 -4.57 -4.55
N ASN A 64 -10.31 -5.26 -3.48
CA ASN A 64 -9.99 -4.92 -2.11
C ASN A 64 -8.61 -5.48 -1.70
N VAL A 65 -8.09 -4.99 -0.58
CA VAL A 65 -6.85 -5.52 -0.05
C VAL A 65 -7.05 -6.94 0.48
N ASN A 66 -6.15 -7.85 0.11
CA ASN A 66 -6.16 -9.22 0.60
C ASN A 66 -4.73 -9.74 0.84
N TYR A 67 -4.59 -10.78 1.66
CA TYR A 67 -3.28 -11.34 2.00
C TYR A 67 -2.47 -11.89 0.81
N GLY A 68 -3.11 -12.11 -0.35
CA GLY A 68 -2.43 -12.53 -1.57
C GLY A 68 -1.61 -11.42 -2.23
N LEU A 69 -1.88 -10.15 -1.91
CA LEU A 69 -1.15 -8.99 -2.44
C LEU A 69 0.19 -8.76 -1.73
N PHE A 70 0.35 -9.34 -0.54
CA PHE A 70 1.53 -9.12 0.28
C PHE A 70 2.66 -10.06 -0.18
N PRO A 71 3.92 -9.59 -0.18
CA PRO A 71 5.08 -10.46 -0.37
C PRO A 71 5.03 -11.66 0.59
N PRO A 72 5.46 -12.86 0.17
CA PRO A 72 5.43 -14.03 1.05
C PRO A 72 6.34 -13.84 2.28
N LEU A 73 6.06 -14.58 3.35
CA LEU A 73 6.99 -14.72 4.47
C LEU A 73 8.09 -15.72 4.08
N VAL A 74 9.33 -15.44 4.49
CA VAL A 74 10.44 -16.37 4.33
C VAL A 74 10.37 -17.41 5.45
N GLY A 75 10.34 -18.69 5.13
CA GLY A 75 10.32 -19.78 6.12
C GLY A 75 9.47 -20.98 5.71
N GLY A 76 9.46 -22.00 6.58
CA GLY A 76 8.73 -23.26 6.37
C GLY A 76 7.20 -23.14 6.43
N ARG A 77 6.53 -24.29 6.36
CA ARG A 77 5.06 -24.37 6.29
C ARG A 77 4.41 -23.90 7.60
N MET A 78 3.64 -22.81 7.55
CA MET A 78 2.85 -22.26 8.67
C MET A 78 1.35 -22.58 8.49
N LYS A 79 0.60 -22.61 9.60
CA LYS A 79 -0.88 -22.63 9.51
C LYS A 79 -1.38 -21.31 8.93
N ARG A 80 -2.56 -21.33 8.30
CA ARG A 80 -3.14 -20.14 7.63
C ARG A 80 -3.31 -18.95 8.58
N SER A 81 -3.75 -19.19 9.83
CA SER A 81 -3.94 -18.15 10.84
C SER A 81 -2.61 -17.53 11.28
N GLU A 82 -1.63 -18.38 11.62
CA GLU A 82 -0.27 -17.96 12.01
C GLU A 82 0.39 -17.13 10.90
N ARG A 83 0.27 -17.59 9.65
CA ARG A 83 0.81 -16.86 8.49
C ARG A 83 0.19 -15.47 8.33
N ARG A 84 -1.12 -15.35 8.50
CA ARG A 84 -1.83 -14.06 8.40
C ARG A 84 -1.41 -13.11 9.52
N LEU A 85 -1.29 -13.63 10.75
CA LEU A 85 -0.83 -12.85 11.89
C LEU A 85 0.59 -12.34 11.67
N ALA A 86 1.52 -13.22 11.28
CA ALA A 86 2.91 -12.84 11.01
C ALA A 86 3.04 -11.83 9.84
N MET A 87 2.19 -11.94 8.81
CA MET A 87 2.13 -10.93 7.74
C MET A 87 1.66 -9.57 8.26
N ALA A 88 0.65 -9.55 9.14
CA ALA A 88 0.14 -8.32 9.75
C ALA A 88 1.17 -7.69 10.70
N GLU A 89 1.86 -8.49 11.51
CA GLU A 89 2.93 -8.02 12.41
C GLU A 89 4.10 -7.41 11.63
N ARG A 90 4.53 -8.06 10.53
CA ARG A 90 5.53 -7.49 9.62
C ARG A 90 5.04 -6.18 9.01
N ALA A 91 3.81 -6.12 8.54
CA ALA A 91 3.23 -4.90 7.97
C ALA A 91 3.22 -3.73 8.97
N LEU A 92 2.82 -4.00 10.22
CA LEU A 92 2.83 -3.00 11.31
C LEU A 92 4.25 -2.58 11.71
N THR A 93 5.22 -3.48 11.61
CA THR A 93 6.63 -3.13 11.85
C THR A 93 7.18 -2.24 10.74
N ASP A 94 6.91 -2.59 9.49
CA ASP A 94 7.49 -1.93 8.31
C ASP A 94 6.84 -0.56 8.01
N ILE A 95 5.58 -0.33 8.43
CA ILE A 95 4.91 0.95 8.21
C ILE A 95 5.48 2.08 9.07
N VAL A 96 6.01 1.76 10.26
CA VAL A 96 6.55 2.74 11.21
C VAL A 96 7.73 3.53 10.65
N PRO A 97 8.84 2.91 10.17
CA PRO A 97 9.97 3.67 9.64
C PRO A 97 9.60 4.47 8.38
N TRP A 98 8.68 3.96 7.56
CA TRP A 98 8.14 4.71 6.43
C TRP A 98 7.41 5.96 6.89
N TRP A 99 6.50 5.84 7.86
CA TRP A 99 5.73 6.98 8.37
C TRP A 99 6.63 8.03 9.03
N GLN A 100 7.62 7.62 9.82
CA GLN A 100 8.60 8.54 10.41
C GLN A 100 9.35 9.36 9.36
N LYS A 101 9.77 8.71 8.26
CA LYS A 101 10.41 9.40 7.13
C LYS A 101 9.45 10.37 6.44
N MET A 102 8.19 9.96 6.25
CA MET A 102 7.14 10.81 5.68
C MET A 102 6.89 12.07 6.51
N SER A 103 6.71 11.92 7.83
CA SER A 103 6.46 13.05 8.75
C SER A 103 7.63 14.03 8.86
N THR A 104 8.85 13.59 8.53
CA THR A 104 10.02 14.48 8.49
C THR A 104 9.98 15.39 7.24
N ILE A 105 9.43 14.88 6.14
CA ILE A 105 9.36 15.59 4.84
C ILE A 105 8.11 16.47 4.79
N LEU A 106 6.98 15.94 5.25
CA LEU A 106 5.70 16.61 5.37
C LEU A 106 5.28 16.65 6.85
N PRO A 107 5.73 17.68 7.61
CA PRO A 107 5.29 17.88 8.99
C PRO A 107 3.83 18.31 9.06
#